data_AF-A0A927IUL0-F1
#
_entry.id   AF-A0A927IUL0-F1
#
_cell.length_a   1.000
_cell.length_b   1.000
_cell.length_c   1.000
_cell.angle_alpha   90.00
_cell.angle_beta   90.00
_cell.angle_gamma   90.00
#
_symmetry.space_group_name_H-M   'P 1'
#
loop_
_entity.id
_entity.type
_entity.pdbx_description
1 polymer ?
#
loop_
_entity_poly.entity_id
_entity_poly.type
_entity_poly.pdbx_seq_one_letter_code
_entity_poly.pdbx_strand_id
1 'polypeptide(L)'
;MISILLICTSHGYAQEKKCPSLSELEQTSIKNQREVIEALNTLIPNTYGTGIDDFPDMYTKWNVLTAKPFPDTVGHEDEEAYYGIAKTFCGKEIANRSWLVRLDFPKAPGASLGQGQLFLAKSKDNGWFVWYQYH
;
A
#
# COMPACT_ATOMS: atom_id res chain seq x y z
N MET A 1 2.89 24.09 45.22
CA MET A 1 3.22 22.94 44.36
C MET A 1 2.10 22.82 43.33
N ILE A 2 2.36 23.19 42.08
CA ILE A 2 1.38 23.08 40.99
C ILE A 2 1.84 21.90 40.14
N SER A 3 1.13 20.78 40.24
CA SER A 3 1.32 19.63 39.35
C SER A 3 0.80 20.00 37.97
N ILE A 4 1.72 20.14 37.02
CA ILE A 4 1.40 20.25 35.60
C ILE A 4 1.20 18.82 35.09
N LEU A 5 -0.05 18.47 34.84
CA LEU A 5 -0.42 17.26 34.09
C LEU A 5 0.05 17.44 32.64
N LEU A 6 1.15 16.78 32.28
CA LEU A 6 1.54 16.59 30.88
C LEU A 6 0.52 15.68 30.21
N ILE A 7 -0.34 16.27 29.39
CA ILE A 7 -1.22 15.55 28.48
C ILE A 7 -0.35 15.14 27.28
N CYS A 8 0.15 13.91 27.29
CA CYS A 8 0.75 13.29 26.10
C CYS A 8 -0.36 13.03 25.08
N THR A 9 -0.48 13.90 24.09
CA THR A 9 -1.29 13.62 22.90
C THR A 9 -0.56 12.59 22.04
N SER A 10 -0.98 11.33 22.11
CA SER A 10 -0.59 10.28 21.18
C SER A 10 -1.15 10.63 19.78
N HIS A 11 -0.33 11.31 18.98
CA HIS A 11 -0.58 11.44 17.55
C HIS A 11 -0.36 10.06 16.93
N GLY A 12 -1.45 9.31 16.70
CA GLY A 12 -1.41 8.20 15.76
C GLY A 12 -1.02 8.76 14.40
N TYR A 13 0.24 8.58 13.99
CA TYR A 13 0.74 9.05 12.70
C TYR A 13 0.09 8.22 11.58
N ALA A 14 -1.10 8.62 11.16
CA ALA A 14 -1.60 8.23 9.85
C ALA A 14 -0.62 8.80 8.80
N GLN A 15 -0.11 7.95 7.91
CA GLN A 15 0.79 8.34 6.82
C GLN A 15 0.24 9.59 6.11
N GLU A 16 1.03 10.66 6.03
CA GLU A 16 0.65 11.84 5.25
C GLU A 16 0.35 11.40 3.81
N LYS A 17 -0.91 11.56 3.39
CA LYS A 17 -1.40 11.13 2.09
C LYS A 17 -0.84 12.05 1.01
N LYS A 18 0.31 11.70 0.42
CA LYS A 18 0.89 12.40 -0.72
C LYS A 18 0.41 11.74 -2.01
N CYS A 19 -0.57 12.37 -2.65
CA CYS A 19 -1.06 11.91 -3.94
C CYS A 19 -0.01 12.10 -5.04
N PRO A 20 0.23 11.11 -5.91
CA PRO A 20 1.16 11.26 -7.01
C PRO A 20 0.62 12.24 -8.07
N SER A 21 1.53 12.84 -8.83
CA SER A 21 1.16 13.74 -9.92
C SER A 21 0.71 12.96 -11.15
N LEU A 22 -0.48 13.26 -11.67
CA LEU A 22 -1.04 12.56 -12.84
C LEU A 22 -0.14 12.66 -14.08
N SER A 23 0.56 13.78 -14.25
CA SER A 23 1.45 13.99 -15.40
C SER A 23 2.68 13.09 -15.38
N GLU A 24 3.06 12.56 -14.21
CA GLU A 24 4.24 11.72 -13.99
C GLU A 24 3.91 10.22 -14.04
N LEU A 25 2.62 9.86 -14.07
CA LEU A 25 2.19 8.46 -14.11
C LEU A 25 2.08 7.91 -15.53
N GLU A 26 2.60 6.69 -15.73
CA GLU A 26 2.36 5.89 -16.92
C GLU A 26 0.94 5.31 -16.92
N GLN A 27 0.43 5.07 -18.13
CA GLN A 27 -0.74 4.23 -18.31
C GLN A 27 -0.29 2.77 -18.23
N THR A 28 -0.97 1.97 -17.42
CA THR A 28 -0.65 0.55 -17.22
C THR A 28 -1.89 -0.31 -17.43
N SER A 29 -1.71 -1.62 -17.52
CA SER A 29 -2.80 -2.59 -17.66
C SER A 29 -2.40 -3.92 -17.04
N ILE A 30 -3.34 -4.87 -16.93
CA ILE A 30 -3.07 -6.21 -16.39
C ILE A 30 -1.85 -6.91 -17.04
N LYS A 31 -1.47 -6.56 -18.28
CA LYS A 31 -0.26 -7.06 -18.95
C LYS A 31 1.04 -6.78 -18.17
N ASN A 32 1.06 -5.75 -17.32
CA ASN A 32 2.21 -5.40 -16.50
C ASN A 32 2.26 -6.14 -15.15
N GLN A 33 1.33 -7.08 -14.87
CA GLN A 33 1.25 -7.76 -13.57
C GLN A 33 2.57 -8.43 -13.17
N ARG A 34 3.28 -9.04 -14.12
CA ARG A 34 4.59 -9.65 -13.84
C ARG A 34 5.62 -8.62 -13.39
N GLU A 35 5.68 -7.45 -14.04
CA GLU A 35 6.57 -6.35 -13.63
C GLU A 35 6.23 -5.87 -12.21
N VAL A 36 4.94 -5.78 -11.87
CA VAL A 36 4.48 -5.40 -10.53
C VAL A 36 4.99 -6.40 -9.50
N ILE A 37 4.77 -7.70 -9.73
CA ILE A 37 5.22 -8.76 -8.81
C ILE A 37 6.74 -8.75 -8.65
N GLU A 38 7.49 -8.55 -9.73
CA GLU A 38 8.95 -8.43 -9.68
C GLU A 38 9.40 -7.22 -8.85
N ALA A 39 8.73 -6.07 -9.00
CA ALA A 39 9.02 -4.85 -8.24
C ALA A 39 8.77 -5.00 -6.72
N LEU A 40 7.86 -5.89 -6.31
CA LEU A 40 7.56 -6.11 -4.88
C LEU A 40 8.78 -6.53 -4.06
N ASN A 41 9.78 -7.19 -4.68
CA ASN A 41 11.03 -7.54 -4.01
C ASN A 41 11.79 -6.31 -3.47
N THR A 42 11.57 -5.14 -4.07
CA THR A 42 12.13 -3.87 -3.59
C THR A 42 11.09 -3.08 -2.79
N LEU A 43 9.85 -3.06 -3.25
CA LEU A 43 8.81 -2.23 -2.64
C LEU A 43 8.40 -2.68 -1.24
N ILE A 44 8.30 -3.99 -0.99
CA ILE A 44 7.86 -4.50 0.32
C ILE A 44 8.89 -4.19 1.41
N PRO A 45 10.20 -4.51 1.27
CA PRO A 45 11.19 -4.11 2.27
C PRO A 45 11.27 -2.60 2.49
N ASN A 46 11.10 -1.78 1.44
CA ASN A 46 11.12 -0.33 1.58
C ASN A 46 9.88 0.23 2.29
N THR A 47 8.74 -0.46 2.19
CA THR A 47 7.47 -0.02 2.78
C THR A 47 7.32 -0.50 4.21
N TYR A 48 7.59 -1.79 4.45
CA TYR A 48 7.34 -2.46 5.73
C TYR A 48 8.62 -2.67 6.58
N GLY A 49 9.81 -2.52 5.99
CA GLY A 49 11.04 -2.98 6.63
C GLY A 49 11.10 -4.51 6.72
N THR A 50 11.75 -5.02 7.77
CA THR A 50 11.82 -6.47 8.04
C THR A 50 10.77 -6.95 9.05
N GLY A 51 10.31 -6.06 9.93
CA GLY A 51 9.38 -6.37 11.01
C GLY A 51 9.35 -5.28 12.07
N ILE A 52 8.79 -5.59 13.24
CA ILE A 52 8.74 -4.74 14.44
C ILE A 52 9.57 -5.35 15.57
N ASP A 53 9.82 -4.63 16.66
CA ASP A 53 10.70 -5.08 17.76
C ASP A 53 10.35 -6.49 18.28
N ASP A 54 9.05 -6.77 18.48
CA ASP A 54 8.58 -8.07 18.97
C ASP A 54 8.62 -9.18 17.89
N PHE A 55 8.65 -8.81 16.60
CA PHE A 55 8.57 -9.71 15.45
C PHE A 55 9.48 -9.22 14.32
N PRO A 56 10.82 -9.32 14.47
CA PRO A 56 11.80 -8.59 13.65
C PRO A 56 11.88 -9.06 12.20
N ASP A 57 11.31 -10.22 11.87
CA ASP A 57 11.36 -10.83 10.55
C ASP A 57 9.97 -11.06 9.93
N MET A 58 8.91 -10.48 10.50
CA MET A 58 7.54 -10.80 10.08
C MET A 58 7.19 -10.42 8.65
N TYR A 59 7.89 -9.44 8.08
CA TYR A 59 7.70 -8.99 6.69
C TYR A 59 8.75 -9.54 5.72
N THR A 60 9.66 -10.40 6.19
CA THR A 60 10.72 -11.00 5.34
C THR A 60 10.23 -12.09 4.38
N LYS A 61 9.00 -12.58 4.58
CA LYS A 61 8.32 -13.51 3.68
C LYS A 61 6.91 -13.02 3.44
N TRP A 62 6.46 -13.11 2.20
CA TRP A 62 5.12 -12.71 1.81
C TRP A 62 4.60 -13.57 0.65
N ASN A 63 3.28 -13.67 0.56
CA ASN A 63 2.57 -14.22 -0.58
C ASN A 63 1.79 -13.09 -1.26
N VAL A 64 1.79 -13.05 -2.60
CA VAL A 64 0.93 -12.15 -3.35
C VAL A 64 -0.44 -12.81 -3.49
N LEU A 65 -1.46 -12.23 -2.86
CA LEU A 65 -2.84 -12.70 -2.99
C LEU A 65 -3.44 -12.21 -4.30
N THR A 66 -3.33 -10.91 -4.55
CA THR A 66 -3.72 -10.28 -5.82
C THR A 66 -2.80 -9.12 -6.17
N ALA A 67 -2.64 -8.87 -7.46
CA ALA A 67 -1.95 -7.69 -7.99
C ALA A 67 -2.65 -7.29 -9.29
N LYS A 68 -3.47 -6.24 -9.26
CA LYS A 68 -4.24 -5.82 -10.43
C LYS A 68 -4.50 -4.31 -10.47
N PRO A 69 -4.72 -3.73 -11.66
CA PRO A 69 -5.19 -2.36 -11.77
C PRO A 69 -6.50 -2.16 -11.00
N PHE A 70 -6.67 -1.00 -10.37
CA PHE A 70 -7.92 -0.69 -9.68
C PHE A 70 -9.19 -0.78 -10.56
N PRO A 71 -9.18 -0.36 -11.84
CA PRO A 71 -10.34 -0.55 -12.71
C PRO A 71 -10.78 -2.03 -12.82
N ASP A 72 -9.84 -2.97 -12.69
CA ASP A 72 -10.09 -4.41 -12.78
C ASP A 72 -10.56 -5.02 -11.44
N THR A 73 -10.74 -4.21 -10.39
CA THR A 73 -11.33 -4.65 -9.12
C THR A 73 -12.85 -4.47 -9.07
N VAL A 74 -13.44 -3.75 -10.02
CA VAL A 74 -14.90 -3.50 -10.05
C VAL A 74 -15.68 -4.80 -10.18
N GLY A 75 -16.71 -4.98 -9.36
CA GLY A 75 -17.49 -6.22 -9.29
C GLY A 75 -16.90 -7.29 -8.37
N HIS A 76 -15.78 -7.00 -7.69
CA HIS A 76 -15.21 -7.82 -6.63
C HIS A 76 -15.33 -7.05 -5.31
N GLU A 77 -16.38 -7.32 -4.52
CA GLU A 77 -16.76 -6.49 -3.35
C GLU A 77 -15.58 -6.21 -2.39
N ASP A 78 -14.79 -7.24 -2.07
CA ASP A 78 -13.64 -7.14 -1.16
C ASP A 78 -12.50 -6.25 -1.69
N GLU A 79 -12.46 -5.98 -2.99
CA GLU A 79 -11.37 -5.27 -3.65
C GLU A 79 -11.80 -3.91 -4.22
N GLU A 80 -13.06 -3.80 -4.66
CA GLU A 80 -13.66 -2.58 -5.16
C GLU A 80 -13.69 -1.46 -4.10
N ALA A 81 -13.83 -1.81 -2.83
CA ALA A 81 -13.74 -0.86 -1.73
C ALA A 81 -12.43 -0.06 -1.74
N TYR A 82 -11.30 -0.72 -2.04
CA TYR A 82 -9.99 -0.05 -2.15
C TYR A 82 -9.91 0.89 -3.34
N TYR A 83 -10.56 0.55 -4.45
CA TYR A 83 -10.68 1.49 -5.57
C TYR A 83 -11.49 2.72 -5.17
N GLY A 84 -12.58 2.54 -4.41
CA GLY A 84 -13.33 3.63 -3.77
C GLY A 84 -12.45 4.54 -2.91
N ILE A 85 -11.59 3.94 -2.08
CA ILE A 85 -10.62 4.65 -1.24
C ILE A 85 -9.62 5.43 -2.09
N ALA A 86 -9.04 4.82 -3.13
CA ALA A 86 -8.09 5.47 -4.02
C ALA A 86 -8.69 6.70 -4.71
N LYS A 87 -9.93 6.57 -5.21
CA LYS A 87 -10.68 7.68 -5.82
C LYS A 87 -10.92 8.81 -4.82
N THR A 88 -11.26 8.46 -3.57
CA THR A 88 -11.53 9.42 -2.51
C THR A 88 -10.26 10.17 -2.08
N PHE A 89 -9.12 9.47 -2.03
CA PHE A 89 -7.87 10.07 -1.57
C PHE A 89 -7.22 10.94 -2.63
N CYS A 90 -7.11 10.45 -3.87
CA CYS A 90 -6.29 11.10 -4.91
C CYS A 90 -7.03 11.35 -6.23
N GLY A 91 -8.34 11.13 -6.28
CA GLY A 91 -9.16 11.35 -7.46
C GLY A 91 -9.17 10.17 -8.43
N LYS A 92 -10.17 10.18 -9.32
CA LYS A 92 -10.44 9.10 -10.27
C LYS A 92 -9.29 8.83 -11.23
N GLU A 93 -8.64 9.88 -11.73
CA GLU A 93 -7.57 9.74 -12.73
C GLU A 93 -6.33 9.04 -12.17
N ILE A 94 -5.94 9.37 -10.92
CA ILE A 94 -4.84 8.69 -10.24
C ILE A 94 -5.22 7.25 -9.94
N ALA A 95 -6.43 7.02 -9.42
CA ALA A 95 -6.92 5.68 -9.10
C ALA A 95 -6.98 4.79 -10.36
N ASN A 96 -7.39 5.31 -11.51
CA ASN A 96 -7.39 4.61 -12.79
C ASN A 96 -5.99 4.19 -13.28
N ARG A 97 -4.93 4.86 -12.83
CA ARG A 97 -3.53 4.53 -13.15
C ARG A 97 -2.81 3.77 -12.04
N SER A 98 -3.56 3.40 -11.00
CA SER A 98 -3.02 2.76 -9.81
C SER A 98 -3.45 1.30 -9.72
N TRP A 99 -2.73 0.56 -8.89
CA TRP A 99 -2.90 -0.87 -8.68
C TRP A 99 -3.19 -1.16 -7.22
N LEU A 100 -4.03 -2.16 -7.00
CA LEU A 100 -4.17 -2.83 -5.72
C LEU A 100 -3.23 -4.05 -5.70
N VAL A 101 -2.36 -4.11 -4.69
CA VAL A 101 -1.62 -5.31 -4.35
C VAL A 101 -2.03 -5.76 -2.95
N ARG A 102 -2.50 -6.99 -2.83
CA ARG A 102 -2.84 -7.62 -1.55
C ARG A 102 -1.80 -8.67 -1.21
N LEU A 103 -1.32 -8.60 0.02
CA LEU A 103 -0.24 -9.43 0.54
C LEU A 103 -0.72 -10.21 1.76
N ASP A 104 -0.17 -11.41 1.90
CA ASP A 104 -0.22 -12.21 3.12
C ASP A 104 1.19 -12.35 3.69
N PHE A 105 1.35 -12.08 4.98
CA PHE A 105 2.61 -12.14 5.72
C PHE A 105 2.58 -13.33 6.69
N PRO A 106 2.98 -14.54 6.26
CA PRO A 106 2.77 -15.77 7.03
C PRO A 106 3.56 -15.84 8.34
N LYS A 107 4.55 -14.97 8.53
CA LYS A 107 5.33 -14.86 9.77
C LYS A 107 4.74 -13.86 10.77
N ALA A 108 3.81 -13.02 10.35
CA ALA A 108 3.26 -11.99 11.21
C ALA A 108 2.21 -12.59 12.16
N PRO A 109 2.17 -12.11 13.42
CA PRO A 109 1.25 -12.62 14.42
C PRO A 109 -0.14 -12.03 14.22
N GLY A 110 -1.14 -12.91 14.12
CA GLY A 110 -2.55 -12.54 14.07
C GLY A 110 -2.97 -11.91 12.74
N ALA A 111 -4.29 -11.89 12.52
CA ALA A 111 -4.87 -11.49 11.24
C ALA A 111 -4.58 -10.03 10.86
N SER A 112 -4.45 -9.13 11.85
CA SER A 112 -4.26 -7.70 11.58
C SER A 112 -2.88 -7.36 11.03
N LEU A 113 -1.84 -8.08 11.41
CA LEU A 113 -0.47 -7.87 10.93
C LEU A 113 -0.11 -8.82 9.78
N GLY A 114 -0.87 -9.90 9.63
CA GLY A 114 -0.71 -10.93 8.60
C GLY A 114 -1.19 -10.53 7.21
N GLN A 115 -1.76 -9.33 7.03
CA GLN A 115 -2.27 -8.88 5.73
C GLN A 115 -1.75 -7.47 5.44
N GLY A 116 -1.39 -7.22 4.19
CA GLY A 116 -0.99 -5.90 3.71
C GLY A 116 -1.73 -5.50 2.44
N GLN A 117 -2.07 -4.22 2.30
CA GLN A 117 -2.65 -3.70 1.07
C GLN A 117 -1.85 -2.49 0.59
N LEU A 118 -1.30 -2.60 -0.62
CA LEU A 118 -0.48 -1.54 -1.21
C LEU A 118 -1.17 -0.95 -2.43
N PHE A 119 -1.06 0.36 -2.53
CA PHE A 119 -1.57 1.14 -3.64
C PHE A 119 -0.34 1.59 -4.44
N LEU A 120 -0.17 1.00 -5.62
CA LEU A 120 1.00 1.22 -6.46
C LEU A 120 0.63 2.08 -7.66
N ALA A 121 1.62 2.78 -8.19
CA ALA A 121 1.55 3.36 -9.53
C ALA A 121 2.92 3.21 -10.21
N LYS A 122 2.95 3.38 -11.53
CA LYS A 122 4.19 3.39 -12.30
C LYS A 122 4.51 4.83 -12.70
N SER A 123 5.65 5.33 -12.23
CA SER A 123 6.24 6.59 -12.67
C SER A 123 6.90 6.39 -14.03
N LYS A 124 6.82 7.42 -14.88
CA LYS A 124 7.52 7.48 -16.18
C LYS A 124 9.04 7.38 -16.06
N ASP A 125 9.60 7.90 -14.98
CA ASP A 125 11.06 8.05 -14.83
C ASP A 125 11.64 7.04 -13.82
N ASN A 126 10.85 6.65 -12.80
CA ASN A 126 11.36 5.91 -11.65
C ASN A 126 10.76 4.50 -11.49
N GLY A 127 9.91 4.06 -12.42
CA GLY A 127 9.27 2.75 -12.37
C GLY A 127 8.18 2.64 -11.30
N TRP A 128 7.97 1.44 -10.78
CA TRP A 128 6.90 1.15 -9.81
C TRP A 128 7.22 1.71 -8.43
N PHE A 129 6.22 2.32 -7.79
CA PHE A 129 6.33 2.82 -6.42
C PHE A 129 5.02 2.65 -5.66
N VAL A 130 5.12 2.57 -4.33
CA VAL A 130 3.98 2.58 -3.41
C VAL A 130 3.67 4.04 -3.07
N TRP A 131 2.45 4.49 -3.38
CA TRP A 131 2.02 5.83 -2.98
C TRP A 131 1.12 5.82 -1.74
N TYR A 132 0.59 4.65 -1.36
CA TYR A 132 -0.14 4.49 -0.12
C TYR A 132 -0.11 3.04 0.38
N GLN A 133 0.11 2.87 1.69
CA GLN A 133 -0.04 1.60 2.40
C GLN A 133 -1.33 1.64 3.21
N TYR A 134 -2.25 0.72 2.91
CA TYR A 134 -3.48 0.53 3.65
C TYR A 134 -3.27 -0.62 4.64
N HIS A 135 -3.00 -0.25 5.89
CA HIS A 135 -2.62 -1.11 7.03
C HIS A 135 -1.23 -1.76 6.95
#